data_AF-A0A2V5MQR1-F1
#
_entry.id   AF-A0A2V5MQR1-F1
#
_cell.length_a   1.000
_cell.length_b   1.000
_cell.length_c   1.000
_cell.angle_alpha   90.00
_cell.angle_beta   90.00
_cell.angle_gamma   90.00
#
_symmetry.space_group_name_H-M   'P 1'
#
loop_
_entity.id
_entity.type
_entity.pdbx_description
1 polymer ?
#
loop_
_entity_poly.entity_id
_entity_poly.type
_entity_poly.pdbx_seq_one_letter_code
_entity_poly.pdbx_strand_id
1 'polypeptide(L)'
;FEGERSYWQSRNRAGQIQKRRQDRLGLGWANHDHHTFRSSRRHFLDLMRVLEKLGFEWRERYYAGAQAGWGAQILEQPMEGIVVFADVDLMPEETGIDFSRRPLPPPARLGTIGLWVGLHGESFLEAGMHHLEARFDFALVREQLKSLNVAAMPPFSDFEFLKQAFTEGERWLVRCERAEKLRREKLITEEQFQRFLDEGAIGSHLETLQRRGGFKGFNQKSVSAIIAATDPRKQPVMHA
;
A
#
# COMPACT_ATOMS: atom_id res chain seq x y z
N PHE A 1 0.36 -13.63 10.68
CA PHE A 1 0.20 -12.88 9.41
C PHE A 1 -0.60 -13.62 8.33
N GLU A 2 -0.84 -14.93 8.46
CA GLU A 2 -1.67 -15.67 7.49
C GLU A 2 -3.06 -15.06 7.30
N GLY A 3 -3.75 -14.70 8.39
CA GLY A 3 -5.06 -14.04 8.33
C GLY A 3 -5.07 -12.78 7.47
N GLU A 4 -4.11 -11.86 7.68
CA GLU A 4 -3.95 -10.64 6.87
C GLU A 4 -3.76 -10.96 5.39
N ARG A 5 -2.89 -11.93 5.08
CA ARG A 5 -2.64 -12.37 3.70
C ARG A 5 -3.88 -12.98 3.07
N SER A 6 -4.64 -13.80 3.80
CA SER A 6 -5.87 -14.42 3.32
C SER A 6 -6.96 -13.38 3.05
N TYR A 7 -7.09 -12.40 3.94
CA TYR A 7 -8.05 -11.31 3.76
C TYR A 7 -7.69 -10.43 2.57
N TRP A 8 -6.43 -9.99 2.45
CA TRP A 8 -5.96 -9.25 1.27
C TRP A 8 -6.19 -10.02 -0.03
N GLN A 9 -5.85 -11.32 -0.06
CA GLN A 9 -6.08 -12.17 -1.23
C GLN A 9 -7.56 -12.25 -1.60
N SER A 10 -8.48 -12.31 -0.64
CA SER A 10 -9.92 -12.35 -0.95
C SER A 10 -10.40 -11.14 -1.78
N ARG A 11 -9.66 -10.03 -1.75
CA ARG A 11 -9.94 -8.78 -2.47
C ARG A 11 -8.90 -8.42 -3.53
N ASN A 12 -7.98 -9.34 -3.84
CA ASN A 12 -6.89 -9.12 -4.78
C ASN A 12 -6.71 -10.30 -5.75
N ARG A 13 -7.20 -10.14 -6.98
CA ARG A 13 -7.19 -11.17 -8.02
C ARG A 13 -5.76 -11.53 -8.43
N ALA A 14 -4.87 -10.53 -8.56
CA ALA A 14 -3.46 -10.79 -8.84
C ALA A 14 -2.81 -11.67 -7.77
N GLY A 15 -3.05 -11.34 -6.50
CA GLY A 15 -2.63 -12.10 -5.32
C GLY A 15 -3.19 -13.51 -5.30
N GLN A 16 -4.47 -13.71 -5.60
CA GLN A 16 -5.08 -15.05 -5.69
C GLN A 16 -4.44 -15.90 -6.79
N ILE A 17 -4.27 -15.32 -7.98
CA ILE A 17 -3.64 -16.00 -9.11
C ILE A 17 -2.22 -16.43 -8.73
N GLN A 18 -1.43 -15.49 -8.19
CA GLN A 18 -0.04 -15.77 -7.88
C GLN A 18 0.10 -16.73 -6.70
N LYS A 19 -0.73 -16.62 -5.66
CA LYS A 19 -0.76 -17.60 -4.56
C LYS A 19 -1.05 -19.00 -5.06
N ARG A 20 -2.10 -19.19 -5.87
CA ARG A 20 -2.43 -20.52 -6.43
C ARG A 20 -1.27 -21.13 -7.21
N ARG A 21 -0.53 -20.31 -7.96
CA ARG A 21 0.65 -20.76 -8.72
C ARG A 21 1.79 -21.18 -7.80
N GLN A 22 2.03 -20.44 -6.72
CA GLN A 22 3.07 -20.77 -5.74
C GLN A 22 2.70 -21.96 -4.86
N ASP A 23 1.43 -22.13 -4.54
CA ASP A 23 0.93 -23.29 -3.78
C ASP A 23 1.10 -24.60 -4.53
N ARG A 24 0.92 -24.59 -5.87
CA ARG A 24 1.23 -25.75 -6.71
C ARG A 24 2.69 -26.20 -6.62
N LEU A 25 3.58 -25.32 -6.17
CA LEU A 25 5.00 -25.59 -5.96
C LEU A 25 5.34 -25.76 -4.47
N GLY A 26 4.36 -25.72 -3.57
CA GLY A 26 4.57 -25.80 -2.11
C GLY A 26 5.21 -24.56 -1.49
N LEU A 27 5.28 -23.43 -2.19
CA LEU A 27 5.99 -22.22 -1.74
C LEU A 27 5.13 -21.26 -0.91
N GLY A 28 3.82 -21.22 -1.16
CA GLY A 28 2.94 -20.23 -0.55
C GLY A 28 3.38 -18.80 -0.82
N TRP A 29 3.64 -18.03 0.25
CA TRP A 29 4.21 -16.68 0.19
C TRP A 29 5.62 -16.63 0.80
N ALA A 30 6.38 -17.73 0.80
CA ALA A 30 7.72 -17.77 1.39
C ALA A 30 8.70 -16.73 0.79
N ASN A 31 8.46 -16.28 -0.43
CA ASN A 31 9.24 -15.26 -1.16
C ASN A 31 8.73 -13.82 -0.98
N HIS A 32 7.86 -13.56 0.00
CA HIS A 32 7.45 -12.19 0.32
C HIS A 32 8.66 -11.32 0.70
N ASP A 33 8.62 -10.04 0.35
CA ASP A 33 9.60 -9.05 0.77
C ASP A 33 9.04 -8.24 1.94
N HIS A 34 7.86 -7.64 1.77
CA HIS A 34 7.19 -6.88 2.81
C HIS A 34 5.66 -6.83 2.65
N HIS A 35 4.98 -6.35 3.68
CA HIS A 35 3.54 -6.10 3.75
C HIS A 35 3.28 -4.63 4.04
N THR A 36 2.41 -3.99 3.27
CA THR A 36 2.13 -2.56 3.42
C THR A 36 0.73 -2.31 3.95
N PHE A 37 0.67 -1.55 5.04
CA PHE A 37 -0.55 -1.10 5.70
C PHE A 37 -0.63 0.41 5.60
N ARG A 38 -1.77 0.92 5.14
CA ARG A 38 -2.14 2.33 5.18
C ARG A 38 -3.01 2.61 6.41
N SER A 39 -2.64 3.64 7.16
CA SER A 39 -3.31 4.03 8.41
C SER A 39 -3.66 5.51 8.41
N SER A 40 -4.76 5.86 9.07
CA SER A 40 -5.03 7.26 9.39
C SER A 40 -4.02 7.77 10.42
N ARG A 41 -3.84 9.09 10.46
CA ARG A 41 -3.04 9.75 11.51
C ARG A 41 -3.56 9.48 12.92
N ARG A 42 -4.88 9.36 13.06
CA ARG A 42 -5.56 9.13 14.35
C ARG A 42 -5.16 7.79 14.96
N HIS A 43 -5.09 6.75 14.13
CA HIS A 43 -4.87 5.37 14.59
C HIS A 43 -3.44 4.86 14.33
N PHE A 44 -2.55 5.69 13.81
CA PHE A 44 -1.18 5.29 13.48
C PHE A 44 -0.42 4.72 14.68
N LEU A 45 -0.49 5.39 15.85
CA LEU A 45 0.17 4.90 17.05
C LEU A 45 -0.49 3.64 17.63
N ASP A 46 -1.78 3.43 17.36
CA ASP A 46 -2.46 2.20 17.77
C ASP A 46 -1.96 1.02 16.93
N LEU A 47 -1.77 1.21 15.62
CA LEU A 47 -1.12 0.24 14.74
C LEU A 47 0.30 -0.09 15.23
N MET A 48 1.10 0.91 15.61
CA MET A 48 2.45 0.70 16.14
C MET A 48 2.44 -0.18 17.40
N ARG A 49 1.53 0.12 18.35
CA ARG A 49 1.38 -0.67 19.58
C ARG A 49 0.94 -2.11 19.30
N VAL A 50 0.07 -2.33 18.32
CA VAL A 50 -0.35 -3.68 17.95
C VAL A 50 0.82 -4.45 17.34
N LEU A 51 1.58 -3.85 16.42
CA LEU A 51 2.73 -4.49 15.80
C LEU A 51 3.82 -4.81 16.84
N GLU A 52 4.12 -3.88 17.74
CA GLU A 52 5.04 -4.12 18.88
C GLU A 52 4.60 -5.33 19.72
N LYS A 53 3.31 -5.42 20.08
CA LYS A 53 2.76 -6.56 20.82
C LYS A 53 2.83 -7.89 20.06
N LEU A 54 2.88 -7.84 18.73
CA LEU A 54 3.09 -9.01 17.87
C LEU A 54 4.58 -9.36 17.69
N GLY A 55 5.48 -8.68 18.41
CA GLY A 55 6.92 -8.93 18.39
C GLY A 55 7.66 -8.26 17.25
N PHE A 56 7.10 -7.20 16.66
CA PHE A 56 7.80 -6.39 15.67
C PHE A 56 8.73 -5.38 16.35
N GLU A 57 9.90 -5.20 15.76
CA GLU A 57 10.92 -4.24 16.17
C GLU A 57 10.98 -3.07 15.19
N TRP A 58 11.24 -1.87 15.69
CA TRP A 58 11.41 -0.67 14.85
C TRP A 58 12.71 -0.75 14.07
N ARG A 59 12.62 -0.56 12.75
CA ARG A 59 13.82 -0.46 11.90
C ARG A 59 14.15 0.98 11.55
N GLU A 60 13.34 1.62 10.71
CA GLU A 60 13.60 2.99 10.25
C GLU A 60 12.32 3.77 9.94
N ARG A 61 12.37 5.10 10.09
CA ARG A 61 11.34 6.01 9.57
C ARG A 61 11.74 6.39 8.15
N TYR A 62 10.82 6.23 7.21
CA TYR A 62 11.08 6.40 5.78
C TYR A 62 10.13 7.44 5.18
N TYR A 63 10.68 8.47 4.55
CA TYR A 63 9.93 9.52 3.85
C TYR A 63 10.83 10.26 2.87
N ALA A 64 10.28 10.77 1.77
CA ALA A 64 11.05 11.42 0.70
C ALA A 64 11.21 12.94 0.89
N GLY A 65 11.54 13.37 2.11
CA GLY A 65 11.65 14.78 2.49
C GLY A 65 10.31 15.53 2.43
N ALA A 66 10.38 16.86 2.51
CA ALA A 66 9.23 17.73 2.73
C ALA A 66 8.15 17.65 1.63
N GLN A 67 8.49 17.29 0.39
CA GLN A 67 7.54 17.29 -0.73
C GLN A 67 6.77 15.97 -0.87
N ALA A 68 7.07 14.96 -0.06
CA ALA A 68 6.51 13.62 -0.21
C ALA A 68 5.00 13.57 0.07
N GLY A 69 4.54 14.24 1.13
CA GLY A 69 3.14 14.15 1.59
C GLY A 69 2.80 12.83 2.29
N TRP A 70 3.79 11.99 2.58
CA TRP A 70 3.66 10.68 3.21
C TRP A 70 4.91 10.32 4.02
N GLY A 71 4.73 9.41 4.98
CA GLY A 71 5.81 8.74 5.68
C GLY A 71 5.43 7.30 6.00
N ALA A 72 6.44 6.47 6.22
CA ALA A 72 6.29 5.09 6.61
C ALA A 72 7.14 4.78 7.84
N GLN A 73 6.59 4.05 8.81
CA GLN A 73 7.40 3.35 9.80
C GLN A 73 7.63 1.93 9.30
N ILE A 74 8.91 1.55 9.15
CA ILE A 74 9.30 0.18 8.79
C ILE A 74 9.53 -0.60 10.08
N LEU A 75 8.91 -1.76 10.21
CA LEU A 75 9.09 -2.68 11.33
C LEU A 75 9.42 -4.09 10.82
N GLU A 76 10.17 -4.84 11.62
CA GLU A 76 10.56 -6.22 11.29
C GLU A 76 10.20 -7.18 12.42
N GLN A 77 9.68 -8.35 12.07
CA GLN A 77 9.50 -9.47 13.00
C GLN A 77 10.67 -10.43 12.77
N PRO A 78 11.65 -10.53 13.70
CA PRO A 78 12.92 -11.20 13.45
C PRO A 78 12.83 -12.73 13.38
N MET A 79 11.83 -13.34 14.03
CA MET A 79 11.65 -14.79 14.08
C MET A 79 10.95 -15.35 12.83
N GLU A 80 9.96 -14.62 12.34
CA GLU A 80 9.11 -14.99 11.19
C GLU A 80 9.61 -14.37 9.88
N GLY A 81 10.59 -13.46 9.96
CA GLY A 81 11.16 -12.77 8.81
C GLY A 81 10.17 -11.84 8.10
N ILE A 82 9.20 -11.26 8.82
CA ILE A 82 8.16 -10.41 8.23
C ILE A 82 8.57 -8.95 8.32
N VAL A 83 8.49 -8.23 7.22
CA VAL A 83 8.69 -6.78 7.17
C VAL A 83 7.36 -6.07 6.93
N VAL A 84 7.09 -5.04 7.72
CA VAL A 84 5.88 -4.20 7.60
C VAL A 84 6.26 -2.77 7.26
N PHE A 85 5.59 -2.22 6.27
CA PHE A 85 5.56 -0.79 5.95
C PHE A 85 4.22 -0.24 6.45
N ALA A 86 4.28 0.60 7.49
CA ALA A 86 3.11 1.30 8.00
C ALA A 86 3.10 2.72 7.48
N ASP A 87 2.30 2.96 6.45
CA ASP A 87 2.15 4.22 5.73
C ASP A 87 1.17 5.16 6.44
N VAL A 88 1.52 6.44 6.49
CA VAL A 88 0.67 7.54 6.99
C VAL A 88 0.89 8.82 6.18
N ASP A 89 -0.13 9.67 6.06
CA ASP A 89 0.06 11.02 5.52
C ASP A 89 0.99 11.83 6.42
N LEU A 90 2.03 12.43 5.86
CA LEU A 90 3.00 13.26 6.57
C LEU A 90 3.20 14.58 5.81
N MET A 91 2.86 15.71 6.43
CA MET A 91 2.98 17.03 5.81
C MET A 91 4.44 17.53 5.82
N PRO A 92 4.82 18.44 4.91
CA PRO A 92 6.17 18.99 4.82
C PRO A 92 6.76 19.44 6.17
N GLU A 93 5.96 20.18 6.93
CA GLU A 93 6.29 20.77 8.24
C GLU A 93 6.37 19.75 9.38
N GLU A 94 5.89 18.52 9.16
CA GLU A 94 5.83 17.45 10.16
C GLU A 94 7.02 16.49 10.07
N THR A 95 7.91 16.65 9.09
CA THR A 95 9.09 15.77 8.90
C THR A 95 10.04 15.73 10.10
N GLY A 96 10.06 16.79 10.92
CA GLY A 96 10.81 16.83 12.18
C GLY A 96 10.15 16.10 13.35
N ILE A 97 8.87 15.71 13.23
CA ILE A 97 8.13 15.00 14.26
C ILE A 97 8.51 13.51 14.20
N ASP A 98 8.73 12.91 15.36
CA ASP A 98 8.80 11.46 15.49
C ASP A 98 7.39 10.84 15.40
N PHE A 99 6.83 10.82 14.18
CA PHE A 99 5.45 10.41 13.92
C PHE A 99 5.16 8.95 14.27
N SER A 100 6.18 8.10 14.46
CA SER A 100 5.99 6.72 14.91
C SER A 100 5.87 6.58 16.43
N ARG A 101 6.13 7.66 17.17
CA ARG A 101 6.04 7.69 18.65
C ARG A 101 5.16 8.82 19.17
N ARG A 102 4.87 9.83 18.35
CA ARG A 102 4.09 11.00 18.71
C ARG A 102 2.89 11.15 17.78
N PRO A 103 1.73 11.57 18.32
CA PRO A 103 0.54 11.72 17.51
C PRO A 103 0.76 12.84 16.48
N LEU A 104 0.28 12.62 15.26
CA LEU A 104 0.17 13.66 14.25
C LEU A 104 -1.15 14.41 14.43
N PRO A 105 -1.17 15.74 14.26
CA PRO A 105 -2.41 16.49 14.30
C PRO A 105 -3.33 16.08 13.12
N PRO A 106 -4.66 16.25 13.28
CA PRO A 106 -5.59 16.09 12.17
C PRO A 106 -5.16 16.96 10.97
N PRO A 107 -5.16 16.42 9.74
CA PRO A 107 -4.66 17.16 8.60
C PRO A 107 -5.75 18.09 8.07
N ALA A 108 -5.37 19.26 7.57
CA ALA A 108 -6.29 20.15 6.86
C ALA A 108 -6.72 19.60 5.49
N ARG A 109 -5.93 18.67 4.92
CA ARG A 109 -6.18 18.01 3.63
C ARG A 109 -5.64 16.59 3.67
N LEU A 110 -6.27 15.68 2.93
CA LEU A 110 -5.78 14.30 2.80
C LEU A 110 -4.72 14.17 1.69
N GLY A 111 -3.63 13.50 2.03
CA GLY A 111 -2.69 12.92 1.07
C GLY A 111 -3.25 11.63 0.47
N THR A 112 -2.43 10.90 -0.28
CA THR A 112 -2.86 9.63 -0.89
C THR A 112 -3.29 8.61 0.16
N ILE A 113 -2.54 8.49 1.25
CA ILE A 113 -2.74 7.44 2.25
C ILE A 113 -4.00 7.74 3.06
N GLY A 114 -4.15 8.97 3.54
CA GLY A 114 -5.32 9.36 4.31
C GLY A 114 -6.60 9.31 3.49
N LEU A 115 -6.55 9.66 2.19
CA LEU A 115 -7.72 9.53 1.32
C LEU A 115 -8.10 8.07 1.11
N TRP A 116 -7.11 7.19 0.87
CA TRP A 116 -7.35 5.76 0.75
C TRP A 116 -8.01 5.18 2.01
N VAL A 117 -7.52 5.56 3.20
CA VAL A 117 -8.10 5.13 4.48
C VAL A 117 -9.50 5.72 4.68
N GLY A 118 -9.71 6.97 4.28
CA GLY A 118 -11.01 7.62 4.31
C GLY A 118 -12.06 6.84 3.52
N LEU A 119 -11.71 6.40 2.31
CA LEU A 119 -12.60 5.68 1.40
C LEU A 119 -12.84 4.23 1.81
N HIS A 120 -11.80 3.53 2.30
CA HIS A 120 -11.85 2.06 2.49
C HIS A 120 -11.87 1.61 3.95
N GLY A 121 -11.31 2.39 4.87
CA GLY A 121 -11.04 1.99 6.25
C GLY A 121 -9.57 1.83 6.56
N GLU A 122 -9.26 1.62 7.85
CA GLU A 122 -7.90 1.31 8.28
C GLU A 122 -7.44 0.00 7.64
N SER A 123 -6.17 -0.11 7.22
CA SER A 123 -5.71 -1.38 6.63
C SER A 123 -5.81 -2.52 7.63
N PHE A 124 -5.45 -2.27 8.89
CA PHE A 124 -5.52 -3.26 9.95
C PHE A 124 -6.95 -3.35 10.49
N LEU A 125 -7.52 -4.57 10.53
CA LEU A 125 -8.88 -4.90 10.99
C LEU A 125 -10.07 -4.37 10.18
N GLU A 126 -9.88 -3.55 9.14
CA GLU A 126 -10.98 -3.11 8.25
C GLU A 126 -10.72 -3.43 6.77
N ALA A 127 -9.94 -2.61 6.08
CA ALA A 127 -9.80 -2.65 4.61
C ALA A 127 -8.88 -3.79 4.14
N GLY A 128 -7.92 -4.20 4.97
CA GLY A 128 -6.84 -5.14 4.62
C GLY A 128 -5.61 -4.41 4.09
N MET A 129 -4.54 -5.17 3.85
CA MET A 129 -3.27 -4.63 3.35
C MET A 129 -3.44 -3.89 2.02
N HIS A 130 -2.67 -2.82 1.83
CA HIS A 130 -2.61 -2.10 0.57
C HIS A 130 -1.87 -2.93 -0.50
N HIS A 131 -0.76 -3.57 -0.13
CA HIS A 131 -0.12 -4.57 -0.98
C HIS A 131 0.72 -5.57 -0.19
N LEU A 132 1.00 -6.68 -0.86
CA LEU A 132 2.07 -7.61 -0.55
C LEU A 132 3.11 -7.51 -1.65
N GLU A 133 4.38 -7.30 -1.29
CA GLU A 133 5.51 -7.39 -2.21
C GLU A 133 6.10 -8.79 -2.16
N ALA A 134 6.43 -9.36 -3.32
CA ALA A 134 7.11 -10.65 -3.40
C ALA A 134 8.17 -10.65 -4.51
N ARG A 135 9.18 -11.51 -4.32
CA ARG A 135 10.34 -11.62 -5.20
C ARG A 135 10.07 -12.57 -6.36
N PHE A 136 10.36 -12.12 -7.57
CA PHE A 136 10.16 -12.87 -8.81
C PHE A 136 11.30 -12.61 -9.81
N ASP A 137 11.33 -13.41 -10.88
CA ASP A 137 11.87 -12.92 -12.15
C ASP A 137 10.91 -11.85 -12.70
N PHE A 138 11.39 -10.62 -12.80
CA PHE A 138 10.55 -9.45 -13.07
C PHE A 138 9.95 -9.46 -14.47
N ALA A 139 10.70 -9.87 -15.48
CA ALA A 139 10.20 -9.92 -16.86
C ALA A 139 9.16 -11.04 -16.99
N LEU A 140 9.51 -12.23 -16.47
CA LEU A 140 8.68 -13.41 -16.60
C LEU A 140 7.36 -13.28 -15.82
N VAL A 141 7.37 -12.76 -14.59
CA VAL A 141 6.14 -12.63 -13.80
C VAL A 141 5.15 -11.67 -14.47
N ARG A 142 5.64 -10.58 -15.07
CA ARG A 142 4.80 -9.59 -15.76
C ARG A 142 4.17 -10.18 -17.03
N GLU A 143 4.93 -10.94 -17.80
CA GLU A 143 4.41 -11.63 -18.99
C GLU A 143 3.36 -12.68 -18.60
N GLN A 144 3.62 -13.47 -17.57
CA GLN A 144 2.71 -14.50 -17.08
C GLN A 144 1.42 -13.92 -16.45
N LEU A 145 1.52 -12.81 -15.73
CA LEU A 145 0.33 -12.12 -15.20
C LEU A 145 -0.48 -11.51 -16.33
N LYS A 146 0.18 -10.90 -17.32
CA LYS A 146 -0.49 -10.35 -18.51
C LYS A 146 -1.27 -11.41 -19.28
N SER A 147 -0.71 -12.62 -19.48
CA SER A 147 -1.41 -13.72 -20.16
C SER A 147 -2.63 -14.25 -19.37
N LEU A 148 -2.74 -13.89 -18.09
CA LEU A 148 -3.88 -14.18 -17.22
C LEU A 148 -4.79 -12.97 -17.02
N ASN A 149 -4.69 -11.95 -17.89
CA ASN A 149 -5.43 -10.71 -17.83
C ASN A 149 -5.24 -9.97 -16.49
N VAL A 150 -4.02 -9.98 -15.96
CA VAL A 150 -3.58 -9.11 -14.86
C VAL A 150 -2.58 -8.13 -15.44
N ALA A 151 -3.02 -6.90 -15.66
CA ALA A 151 -2.16 -5.84 -16.14
C ALA A 151 -1.22 -5.32 -15.04
N ALA A 152 -0.09 -4.76 -15.46
CA ALA A 152 0.90 -4.17 -14.58
C ALA A 152 1.01 -2.67 -14.85
N MET A 153 1.13 -1.89 -13.79
CA MET A 153 1.48 -0.48 -13.89
C MET A 153 2.90 -0.33 -14.49
N PRO A 154 3.24 0.86 -15.03
CA PRO A 154 4.63 1.18 -15.37
C PRO A 154 5.55 0.94 -14.17
N PRO A 155 6.73 0.33 -14.36
CA PRO A 155 7.69 0.16 -13.26
C PRO A 155 8.08 1.50 -12.68
N PHE A 156 8.02 1.62 -11.36
CA PHE A 156 8.52 2.80 -10.66
C PHE A 156 10.01 2.66 -10.29
N SER A 157 10.54 1.45 -10.41
CA SER A 157 11.98 1.17 -10.40
C SER A 157 12.31 0.18 -11.52
N ASP A 158 13.33 0.48 -12.34
CA ASP A 158 13.80 -0.39 -13.43
C ASP A 158 15.32 -0.34 -13.57
N PHE A 159 16.03 -0.32 -12.44
CA PHE A 159 17.49 -0.42 -12.41
C PHE A 159 17.92 -1.88 -12.56
N GLU A 160 19.14 -2.14 -13.02
CA GLU A 160 19.66 -3.51 -13.16
C GLU A 160 19.64 -4.30 -11.84
N PHE A 161 19.84 -3.60 -10.72
CA PHE A 161 19.91 -4.17 -9.37
C PHE A 161 18.58 -4.13 -8.61
N LEU A 162 17.61 -3.34 -9.06
CA LEU A 162 16.28 -3.19 -8.43
C LEU A 162 15.22 -2.90 -9.49
N LYS A 163 14.27 -3.82 -9.62
CA LYS A 163 13.08 -3.65 -10.47
C LYS A 163 11.83 -3.84 -9.63
N GLN A 164 10.90 -2.89 -9.74
CA GLN A 164 9.66 -2.87 -8.97
C GLN A 164 8.50 -2.36 -9.81
N ALA A 165 7.36 -3.04 -9.68
CA ALA A 165 6.11 -2.62 -10.29
C ALA A 165 4.93 -3.15 -9.46
N PHE A 166 3.85 -2.39 -9.45
CA PHE A 166 2.56 -2.88 -9.01
C PHE A 166 1.81 -3.51 -10.18
N THR A 167 0.96 -4.48 -9.88
CA THR A 167 -0.19 -4.76 -10.76
C THR A 167 -1.10 -3.53 -10.82
N GLU A 168 -1.93 -3.45 -11.85
CA GLU A 168 -3.07 -2.54 -11.77
C GLU A 168 -3.85 -2.80 -10.48
N GLY A 169 -4.30 -1.73 -9.85
CA GLY A 169 -4.94 -1.83 -8.55
C GLY A 169 -6.36 -2.32 -8.66
N GLU A 170 -6.73 -3.20 -7.75
CA GLU A 170 -8.10 -3.68 -7.61
C GLU A 170 -9.01 -2.51 -7.28
N ARG A 171 -10.11 -2.36 -8.00
CA ARG A 171 -11.10 -1.32 -7.73
C ARG A 171 -12.15 -1.87 -6.78
N TRP A 172 -12.35 -1.19 -5.66
CA TRP A 172 -13.31 -1.58 -4.64
C TRP A 172 -14.47 -0.58 -4.60
N LEU A 173 -15.68 -1.09 -4.36
CA LEU A 173 -16.83 -0.24 -4.09
C LEU A 173 -16.58 0.58 -2.82
N VAL A 174 -16.86 1.88 -2.90
CA VAL A 174 -16.76 2.80 -1.76
C VAL A 174 -18.10 2.84 -1.05
N ARG A 175 -18.09 2.69 0.28
CA ARG A 175 -19.32 2.80 1.08
C ARG A 175 -19.80 4.24 1.10
N CYS A 176 -21.10 4.44 0.85
CA CYS A 176 -21.70 5.77 0.79
C CYS A 176 -21.42 6.59 2.05
N GLU A 177 -21.57 5.98 3.24
CA GLU A 177 -21.34 6.67 4.51
C GLU A 177 -19.92 7.26 4.64
N ARG A 178 -18.91 6.62 4.03
CA ARG A 178 -17.52 7.06 4.06
C ARG A 178 -17.30 8.23 3.10
N ALA A 179 -17.78 8.09 1.86
CA ALA A 179 -17.69 9.15 0.87
C ALA A 179 -18.46 10.41 1.34
N GLU A 180 -19.63 10.26 1.93
CA GLU A 180 -20.43 11.37 2.47
C GLU A 180 -19.71 12.10 3.61
N LYS A 181 -19.06 11.34 4.50
CA LYS A 181 -18.24 11.93 5.57
C LYS A 181 -17.13 12.80 4.98
N LEU A 182 -16.37 12.27 4.02
CA LEU A 182 -15.28 13.00 3.38
C LEU A 182 -15.78 14.27 2.66
N ARG A 183 -16.93 14.18 1.98
CA ARG A 183 -17.56 15.31 1.29
C ARG A 183 -18.04 16.38 2.27
N ARG A 184 -18.72 15.99 3.35
CA ARG A 184 -19.20 16.90 4.41
C ARG A 184 -18.04 17.62 5.10
N GLU A 185 -16.93 16.92 5.30
CA GLU A 185 -15.68 17.47 5.85
C GLU A 185 -14.86 18.27 4.82
N LYS A 186 -15.36 18.40 3.57
CA LYS A 186 -14.70 19.10 2.46
C LYS A 186 -13.31 18.55 2.11
N LEU A 187 -13.08 17.26 2.38
CA LEU A 187 -11.85 16.55 2.06
C LEU A 187 -11.84 16.00 0.63
N ILE A 188 -13.02 15.89 0.01
CA ILE A 188 -13.23 15.60 -1.41
C ILE A 188 -14.27 16.56 -2.00
N THR A 189 -14.25 16.74 -3.32
CA THR A 189 -15.26 17.54 -4.04
C THR A 189 -16.54 16.73 -4.32
N GLU A 190 -17.61 17.41 -4.78
CA GLU A 190 -18.85 16.73 -5.19
C GLU A 190 -18.61 15.79 -6.38
N GLU A 191 -17.78 16.20 -7.33
CA GLU A 191 -17.43 15.39 -8.50
C GLU A 191 -16.63 14.15 -8.09
N GLN A 192 -15.69 14.30 -7.14
CA GLN A 192 -14.95 13.17 -6.60
C GLN A 192 -15.86 12.22 -5.83
N PHE A 193 -16.79 12.75 -5.04
CA PHE A 193 -17.79 11.97 -4.31
C PHE A 193 -18.61 11.11 -5.27
N GLN A 194 -19.21 11.73 -6.29
CA GLN A 194 -20.04 11.01 -7.27
C GLN A 194 -19.23 9.92 -7.99
N ARG A 195 -18.03 10.27 -8.48
CA ARG A 195 -17.13 9.30 -9.13
C ARG A 195 -16.78 8.11 -8.23
N PHE A 196 -16.50 8.36 -6.95
CA PHE A 196 -16.15 7.27 -6.02
C PHE A 196 -17.33 6.35 -5.72
N LEU A 197 -18.56 6.84 -5.76
CA LEU A 197 -19.76 6.00 -5.61
C LEU A 197 -20.03 5.18 -6.87
N ASP A 198 -19.94 5.81 -8.05
CA ASP A 198 -20.31 5.17 -9.31
C ASP A 198 -19.28 4.13 -9.74
N GLU A 199 -18.00 4.46 -9.60
CA GLU A 199 -16.94 3.61 -10.14
C GLU A 199 -16.22 2.83 -9.03
N GLY A 200 -16.31 3.26 -7.76
CA GLY A 200 -15.46 2.80 -6.65
C GLY A 200 -14.14 3.60 -6.49
N ALA A 201 -13.13 2.99 -5.88
CA ALA A 201 -11.78 3.55 -5.79
C ALA A 201 -10.71 2.46 -5.75
N ILE A 202 -9.47 2.80 -6.12
CA ILE A 202 -8.34 1.89 -6.07
C ILE A 202 -8.09 1.41 -4.64
N GLY A 203 -7.92 0.11 -4.49
CA GLY A 203 -7.90 -0.61 -3.22
C GLY A 203 -6.55 -1.23 -2.92
N SER A 204 -6.21 -2.33 -3.59
CA SER A 204 -4.97 -3.05 -3.30
C SER A 204 -4.24 -3.50 -4.56
N HIS A 205 -2.97 -3.83 -4.40
CA HIS A 205 -2.08 -4.28 -5.45
C HIS A 205 -1.30 -5.52 -5.03
N LEU A 206 -0.80 -6.27 -6.01
CA LEU A 206 0.37 -7.13 -5.82
C LEU A 206 1.60 -6.35 -6.30
N GLU A 207 2.65 -6.29 -5.49
CA GLU A 207 3.93 -5.72 -5.90
C GLU A 207 4.90 -6.83 -6.32
N THR A 208 5.51 -6.65 -7.49
CA THR A 208 6.52 -7.56 -8.02
C THR A 208 7.90 -6.93 -7.90
N LEU A 209 8.81 -7.66 -7.26
CA LEU A 209 10.18 -7.23 -6.98
C LEU A 209 11.19 -8.15 -7.65
N GLN A 210 12.27 -7.56 -8.19
CA GLN A 210 13.50 -8.27 -8.42
C GLN A 210 14.68 -7.47 -7.86
N ARG A 211 15.44 -8.09 -6.96
CA ARG A 211 16.69 -7.55 -6.41
C ARG A 211 17.86 -8.40 -6.86
N ARG A 212 18.98 -7.77 -7.21
CA ARG A 212 20.26 -8.44 -7.47
C ARG A 212 21.33 -7.85 -6.54
N GLY A 213 22.36 -8.64 -6.23
CA GLY A 213 23.55 -8.14 -5.51
C GLY A 213 23.33 -7.72 -4.05
N GLY A 214 22.28 -8.19 -3.38
CA GLY A 214 22.07 -7.94 -1.93
C GLY A 214 21.57 -6.54 -1.57
N PHE A 215 21.13 -5.73 -2.54
CA PHE A 215 20.60 -4.39 -2.29
C PHE A 215 19.31 -4.41 -1.44
N LYS A 216 19.35 -3.84 -0.23
CA LYS A 216 18.21 -3.78 0.72
C LYS A 216 17.51 -2.41 0.82
N GLY A 217 17.93 -1.43 0.00
CA GLY A 217 17.41 -0.07 0.05
C GLY A 217 16.13 0.14 -0.76
N PHE A 218 15.60 1.37 -0.68
CA PHE A 218 14.47 1.86 -1.45
C PHE A 218 14.81 3.23 -2.05
N ASN A 219 14.44 3.47 -3.30
CA ASN A 219 14.61 4.78 -3.92
C ASN A 219 13.42 5.69 -3.56
N GLN A 220 13.64 6.68 -2.69
CA GLN A 220 12.59 7.56 -2.16
C GLN A 220 11.80 8.30 -3.26
N LYS A 221 12.45 8.66 -4.37
CA LYS A 221 11.78 9.32 -5.51
C LYS A 221 10.85 8.35 -6.23
N SER A 222 11.32 7.13 -6.48
CA SER A 222 10.52 6.05 -7.05
C SER A 222 9.31 5.71 -6.18
N VAL A 223 9.50 5.62 -4.86
CA VAL A 223 8.39 5.35 -3.92
C VAL A 223 7.37 6.50 -3.90
N SER A 224 7.83 7.75 -3.91
CA SER A 224 6.93 8.91 -4.00
C SER A 224 6.13 8.93 -5.30
N ALA A 225 6.76 8.55 -6.41
CA ALA A 225 6.09 8.47 -7.71
C ALA A 225 4.97 7.43 -7.69
N ILE A 226 5.20 6.23 -7.15
CA ILE A 226 4.17 5.18 -7.10
C ILE A 226 3.05 5.50 -6.08
N ILE A 227 3.37 6.13 -4.94
CA ILE A 227 2.34 6.62 -4.02
C ILE A 227 1.47 7.68 -4.70
N ALA A 228 2.06 8.59 -5.47
CA ALA A 228 1.29 9.57 -6.24
C ALA A 228 0.44 8.90 -7.34
N ALA A 229 0.97 7.86 -8.00
CA ALA A 229 0.26 7.13 -9.06
C ALA A 229 -0.88 6.25 -8.52
N THR A 230 -0.84 5.87 -7.25
CA THR A 230 -1.92 5.11 -6.56
C THR A 230 -2.88 6.01 -5.78
N ASP A 231 -2.83 7.33 -6.00
CA ASP A 231 -3.80 8.27 -5.44
C ASP A 231 -5.19 8.00 -6.04
N PRO A 232 -6.24 7.71 -5.22
CA PRO A 232 -7.60 7.49 -5.70
C PRO A 232 -8.11 8.61 -6.62
N ARG A 233 -7.64 9.85 -6.45
CA ARG A 233 -8.09 11.00 -7.25
C ARG A 233 -7.61 10.96 -8.69
N LYS A 234 -6.47 10.32 -8.95
CA LYS A 234 -5.75 10.34 -10.22
C LYS A 234 -5.98 9.09 -11.08
N GLN A 235 -6.84 8.17 -10.61
CA GLN A 235 -7.12 6.95 -11.34
C GLN A 235 -7.94 7.24 -12.59
N PRO A 236 -7.68 6.54 -13.71
CA PRO A 236 -8.49 6.68 -14.91
C PRO A 236 -9.93 6.25 -14.63
N VAL A 237 -10.86 6.87 -15.36
CA VAL A 237 -12.27 6.50 -15.40
C VAL A 237 -12.38 5.14 -16.07
N MET A 238 -13.20 4.24 -15.53
CA MET A 238 -13.55 3.02 -16.26
C MET A 238 -14.54 3.39 -17.36
N HIS A 239 -14.16 3.21 -18.62
CA HIS A 239 -15.15 3.16 -19.69
C HIS A 239 -15.89 1.82 -19.58
N ALA A 240 -17.21 1.90 -19.39
CA ALA A 240 -18.11 0.76 -19.37
C ALA A 240 -18.18 0.07 -20.74
#